data_AF-A0A6C0LHX4-F1
#
_entry.id   AF-A0A6C0LHX4-F1
#
_cell.length_a   1.000
_cell.length_b   1.000
_cell.length_c   1.000
_cell.angle_alpha   90.00
_cell.angle_beta   90.00
_cell.angle_gamma   90.00
#
_symmetry.space_group_name_H-M   'P 1'
#
loop_
_entity.id
_entity.type
_entity.pdbx_description
1 polymer ?
#
loop_
_entity_poly.entity_id
_entity_poly.type
_entity_poly.pdbx_seq_one_letter_code
_entity_poly.pdbx_strand_id
1 'polypeptide(L)'
;MENELYTSISNGDIQNSIMLSTKIIFLYETIDILENVFINICAYIGSFISLYDISKLTDIYSSLKKIIEDEKLVIKDIYVIISKMCIVCDIYNKHPSAKCGNMSIKVLKDKISAQFNNNDLKLSHNGIMRFDGVLPPHDHENYGLAIKIVAIIIKTIKSTDDISVDDGNTLVDIANKLRHIIDYILRTKYKFETKFYNSDNDNAWFLWGVFCILYKGDIFNDAFWLYNYEYKKKYRAKRVGILWSLPIISIYTHKSDISKGWNTKEAMVIAKIEEISIHLYNELRRKIINENPDKFEKKSKEPDDKYDGLKYILSYVPVISNGGSGGSYGGYSGSETTAKFKEEIRHISY
;
A
#
# COMPACT_ATOMS: atom_id res chain seq x y z
N MET A 1 11.07 8.63 -14.39
CA MET A 1 10.67 8.95 -13.00
C MET A 1 10.01 7.80 -12.23
N GLU A 2 8.89 7.18 -12.64
CA GLU A 2 8.28 6.06 -11.87
C GLU A 2 9.31 4.95 -11.57
N ASN A 3 9.97 4.45 -12.61
CA ASN A 3 11.01 3.42 -12.49
C ASN A 3 12.27 3.91 -11.76
N GLU A 4 12.64 5.18 -11.90
CA GLU A 4 13.80 5.75 -11.22
C GLU A 4 13.57 5.83 -9.71
N LEU A 5 12.41 6.34 -9.29
CA LEU A 5 12.06 6.41 -7.87
C LEU A 5 11.95 5.00 -7.28
N TYR A 6 11.26 4.08 -7.97
CA TYR A 6 11.19 2.69 -7.57
C TYR A 6 12.59 2.07 -7.39
N THR A 7 13.49 2.27 -8.35
CA THR A 7 14.86 1.74 -8.30
C THR A 7 15.65 2.36 -7.16
N SER A 8 15.54 3.67 -6.97
CA SER A 8 16.20 4.40 -5.89
C SER A 8 15.79 3.87 -4.51
N ILE A 9 14.49 3.69 -4.29
CA ILE A 9 13.98 3.14 -3.02
C ILE A 9 14.41 1.68 -2.84
N SER A 10 14.31 0.87 -3.90
CA SER A 10 14.71 -0.55 -3.88
C SER A 10 16.20 -0.75 -3.60
N ASN A 11 17.04 0.24 -3.94
CA ASN A 11 18.46 0.24 -3.65
C ASN A 11 18.80 0.76 -2.24
N GLY A 12 17.81 1.26 -1.48
CA GLY A 12 18.02 1.86 -0.16
C GLY A 12 18.59 3.28 -0.21
N ASP A 13 18.54 3.96 -1.36
CA ASP A 13 19.08 5.32 -1.51
C ASP A 13 18.06 6.35 -1.04
N ILE A 14 18.11 6.70 0.25
CA ILE A 14 17.20 7.69 0.86
C ILE A 14 17.32 9.05 0.18
N GLN A 15 18.55 9.53 -0.04
CA GLN A 15 18.81 10.88 -0.54
C GLN A 15 18.23 11.07 -1.94
N ASN A 16 18.54 10.15 -2.86
CA ASN A 16 18.03 10.24 -4.21
C ASN A 16 16.52 9.99 -4.28
N SER A 17 15.98 9.12 -3.41
CA SER A 17 14.53 8.87 -3.34
C SER A 17 13.75 10.11 -2.88
N ILE A 18 14.28 10.84 -1.90
CA ILE A 18 13.70 12.13 -1.46
C ILE A 18 13.79 13.16 -2.59
N MET A 19 14.92 13.27 -3.29
CA MET A 19 15.05 14.18 -4.45
C MET A 19 14.01 13.87 -5.54
N LEU A 20 13.90 12.61 -5.95
CA LEU A 20 12.99 12.18 -7.01
C LEU A 20 11.52 12.38 -6.64
N SER A 21 11.13 12.04 -5.41
CA SER A 21 9.77 12.28 -4.91
C SER A 21 9.45 13.77 -4.85
N THR A 22 10.39 14.61 -4.41
CA THR A 22 10.23 16.08 -4.42
C THR A 22 10.05 16.61 -5.83
N LYS A 23 10.82 16.10 -6.81
CA LYS A 23 10.63 16.43 -8.23
C LYS A 23 9.23 16.06 -8.70
N ILE A 24 8.73 14.88 -8.38
CA ILE A 24 7.37 14.45 -8.76
C ILE A 24 6.32 15.40 -8.17
N ILE A 25 6.40 15.69 -6.86
CA ILE A 25 5.46 16.56 -6.16
C ILE A 25 5.48 17.98 -6.73
N PHE A 26 6.68 18.55 -6.95
CA PHE A 26 6.84 19.97 -7.25
C PHE A 26 6.78 20.31 -8.74
N LEU A 27 7.19 19.41 -9.64
CA LEU A 27 7.23 19.68 -11.09
C LEU A 27 6.05 19.08 -11.87
N TYR A 28 5.44 18.02 -11.35
CA TYR A 28 4.48 17.23 -12.13
C TYR A 28 3.12 17.13 -11.46
N GLU A 29 2.99 17.53 -10.19
CA GLU A 29 1.72 17.57 -9.44
C GLU A 29 0.93 16.26 -9.52
N THR A 30 1.62 15.13 -9.69
CA THR A 30 1.04 13.80 -9.97
C THR A 30 1.25 12.89 -8.77
N ILE A 31 0.48 13.14 -7.71
CA ILE A 31 0.54 12.40 -6.45
C ILE A 31 0.24 10.90 -6.69
N ASP A 32 -0.69 10.57 -7.58
CA ASP A 32 -1.05 9.18 -7.92
C ASP A 32 0.16 8.34 -8.38
N ILE A 33 1.14 8.96 -9.04
CA ILE A 33 2.38 8.27 -9.46
C ILE A 33 3.17 7.87 -8.21
N LEU A 34 3.29 8.77 -7.24
CA LEU A 34 4.00 8.54 -5.99
C LEU A 34 3.35 7.41 -5.19
N GLU A 35 2.04 7.47 -5.04
CA GLU A 35 1.24 6.46 -4.33
C GLU A 35 1.39 5.07 -4.97
N ASN A 36 1.30 5.00 -6.30
CA ASN A 36 1.50 3.74 -7.02
C ASN A 36 2.93 3.19 -6.89
N VAL A 37 3.96 4.05 -6.92
CA VAL A 37 5.35 3.61 -6.67
C VAL A 37 5.49 3.05 -5.26
N PHE A 38 4.94 3.72 -4.25
CA PHE A 38 4.99 3.27 -2.86
C PHE A 38 4.28 1.94 -2.64
N ILE A 39 3.13 1.72 -3.26
CA ILE A 39 2.43 0.43 -3.23
C ILE A 39 3.26 -0.65 -3.94
N ASN A 40 3.91 -0.33 -5.06
CA ASN A 40 4.78 -1.28 -5.75
C ASN A 40 6.02 -1.62 -4.91
N ILE A 41 6.57 -0.67 -4.15
CA ILE A 41 7.65 -0.94 -3.19
C ILE A 41 7.17 -1.81 -2.03
N CYS A 42 5.96 -1.58 -1.52
CA CYS A 42 5.33 -2.46 -0.53
C CYS A 42 5.22 -3.91 -1.02
N ALA A 43 4.86 -4.10 -2.29
CA ALA A 43 4.83 -5.41 -2.92
C ALA A 43 6.25 -5.99 -3.10
N TYR A 44 7.21 -5.16 -3.51
CA TYR A 44 8.61 -5.55 -3.62
C TYR A 44 9.15 -6.07 -2.28
N ILE A 45 8.96 -5.32 -1.20
CA ILE A 45 9.35 -5.71 0.17
C ILE A 45 8.65 -7.00 0.59
N GLY A 46 7.33 -7.10 0.36
CA GLY A 46 6.55 -8.29 0.69
C GLY A 46 7.06 -9.58 0.02
N SER A 47 7.76 -9.47 -1.13
CA SER A 47 8.37 -10.61 -1.80
C SER A 47 9.58 -11.23 -1.09
N PHE A 48 10.26 -10.50 -0.20
CA PHE A 48 11.48 -10.97 0.46
C PHE A 48 11.48 -10.84 1.99
N ILE A 49 10.53 -10.10 2.56
CA ILE A 49 10.52 -9.78 4.00
C ILE A 49 10.65 -11.03 4.87
N SER A 50 11.50 -10.96 5.89
CA SER A 50 11.72 -12.03 6.85
C SER A 50 10.66 -11.97 7.97
N LEU A 51 10.51 -13.06 8.73
CA LEU A 51 9.67 -13.03 9.94
C LEU A 51 10.24 -12.08 11.01
N TYR A 52 11.56 -11.90 11.07
CA TYR A 52 12.21 -11.01 12.02
C TYR A 52 11.98 -9.52 11.72
N ASP A 53 11.70 -9.16 10.46
CA ASP A 53 11.53 -7.77 10.02
C ASP A 53 10.08 -7.41 9.67
N ILE A 54 9.15 -8.37 9.76
CA ILE A 54 7.77 -8.18 9.29
C ILE A 54 7.05 -7.02 9.99
N SER A 55 7.33 -6.78 11.27
CA SER A 55 6.76 -5.64 12.02
C SER A 55 7.08 -4.27 11.38
N LYS A 56 8.23 -4.15 10.70
CA LYS A 56 8.59 -2.95 9.93
C LYS A 56 7.69 -2.78 8.71
N LEU A 57 7.42 -3.87 7.99
CA LEU A 57 6.50 -3.85 6.85
C LEU A 57 5.06 -3.54 7.28
N THR A 58 4.63 -4.05 8.45
CA THR A 58 3.30 -3.73 8.95
C THR A 58 3.14 -2.26 9.29
N ASP A 59 4.15 -1.65 9.91
CA ASP A 59 4.18 -0.20 10.16
C ASP A 59 4.21 0.61 8.84
N ILE A 60 4.94 0.14 7.83
CA ILE A 60 4.95 0.74 6.48
C ILE A 60 3.54 0.69 5.86
N TYR A 61 2.83 -0.44 5.93
CA TYR A 61 1.48 -0.54 5.37
C TYR A 61 0.51 0.45 6.03
N SER A 62 0.47 0.47 7.35
CA SER A 62 -0.42 1.39 8.09
C SER A 62 -0.04 2.86 7.86
N SER A 63 1.26 3.18 7.79
CA SER A 63 1.72 4.53 7.48
C SER A 63 1.33 4.96 6.06
N LEU A 64 1.55 4.10 5.06
CA LEU A 64 1.26 4.40 3.67
C LEU A 64 -0.23 4.60 3.43
N LYS A 65 -1.08 3.73 3.99
CA LYS A 65 -2.53 3.88 3.88
C LYS A 65 -2.98 5.24 4.41
N LYS A 66 -2.51 5.64 5.61
CA LYS A 66 -2.84 6.95 6.19
C LYS A 66 -2.44 8.11 5.28
N ILE A 67 -1.27 8.04 4.66
CA ILE A 67 -0.78 9.07 3.72
C ILE A 67 -1.69 9.18 2.48
N ILE A 68 -2.14 8.05 1.93
CA ILE A 68 -2.98 8.04 0.72
C ILE A 68 -4.42 8.49 1.04
N GLU A 69 -4.93 8.09 2.20
CA GLU A 69 -6.26 8.49 2.69
C GLU A 69 -6.33 9.96 3.12
N ASP A 70 -5.20 10.58 3.48
CA ASP A 70 -5.16 11.99 3.85
C ASP A 70 -5.51 12.88 2.64
N GLU A 71 -6.39 13.86 2.87
CA GLU A 71 -6.76 14.86 1.88
C GLU A 71 -5.59 15.80 1.57
N LYS A 72 -4.65 15.95 2.51
CA LYS A 72 -3.49 16.83 2.38
C LYS A 72 -2.20 16.04 2.30
N LEU A 73 -1.36 16.43 1.35
CA LEU A 73 -0.03 15.86 1.24
C LEU A 73 0.91 16.56 2.24
N VAL A 74 1.38 15.79 3.23
CA VAL A 74 2.35 16.24 4.22
C VAL A 74 3.75 15.77 3.82
N ILE A 75 4.63 16.69 3.44
CA ILE A 75 5.99 16.38 2.95
C ILE A 75 6.80 15.55 3.95
N LYS A 76 6.66 15.87 5.24
CA LYS A 76 7.28 15.13 6.33
C LYS A 76 6.96 13.64 6.25
N ASP A 77 5.68 13.30 6.08
CA ASP A 77 5.21 11.91 6.08
C ASP A 77 5.68 11.17 4.83
N ILE A 78 5.76 11.86 3.69
CA ILE A 78 6.36 11.34 2.45
C ILE A 78 7.83 10.98 2.65
N TYR A 79 8.62 11.85 3.27
CA TYR A 79 10.05 11.58 3.47
C TYR A 79 10.28 10.48 4.51
N VAL A 80 9.44 10.44 5.55
CA VAL A 80 9.47 9.38 6.56
C VAL A 80 9.13 8.02 5.93
N ILE A 81 8.07 7.91 5.12
CA ILE A 81 7.70 6.63 4.50
C ILE A 81 8.76 6.16 3.50
N ILE A 82 9.36 7.06 2.72
CA ILE A 82 10.51 6.75 1.85
C ILE A 82 11.66 6.18 2.68
N SER A 83 11.99 6.82 3.79
CA SER A 83 13.09 6.38 4.65
C SER A 83 12.85 5.00 5.23
N LYS A 84 11.63 4.74 5.73
CA LYS A 84 11.22 3.42 6.21
C LYS A 84 11.37 2.35 5.12
N MET A 85 10.87 2.62 3.90
CA MET A 85 10.99 1.69 2.77
C MET A 85 12.44 1.44 2.37
N CYS A 86 13.26 2.50 2.27
CA CYS A 86 14.68 2.40 1.94
C CYS A 86 15.45 1.59 2.98
N ILE A 87 15.19 1.77 4.28
CA ILE A 87 15.83 1.00 5.34
C ILE A 87 15.56 -0.50 5.16
N VAL A 88 14.31 -0.89 4.93
CA VAL A 88 13.97 -2.32 4.74
C VAL A 88 14.60 -2.88 3.47
N CYS A 89 14.65 -2.11 2.39
CA CYS A 89 15.35 -2.49 1.17
C CYS A 89 16.88 -2.63 1.38
N ASP A 90 17.49 -1.73 2.15
CA ASP A 90 18.92 -1.78 2.50
C ASP A 90 19.26 -3.01 3.35
N ILE A 91 18.42 -3.37 4.32
CA ILE A 91 18.55 -4.61 5.10
C ILE A 91 18.62 -5.81 4.15
N TYR A 92 17.70 -5.89 3.19
CA TYR A 92 17.69 -6.96 2.19
C TYR A 92 18.91 -6.91 1.26
N ASN A 93 19.33 -5.73 0.81
CA ASN A 93 20.48 -5.61 -0.08
C ASN A 93 21.79 -6.06 0.59
N LYS A 94 21.92 -5.84 1.90
CA LYS A 94 23.05 -6.31 2.72
C LYS A 94 22.94 -7.79 3.09
N HIS A 95 21.71 -8.26 3.33
CA HIS A 95 21.43 -9.64 3.73
C HIS A 95 20.31 -10.25 2.84
N PRO A 96 20.63 -10.63 1.59
CA PRO A 96 19.61 -11.09 0.65
C PRO A 96 18.96 -12.39 1.11
N SER A 97 17.63 -12.38 1.11
CA SER A 97 16.80 -13.58 1.26
C SER A 97 16.26 -14.05 -0.10
N ALA A 98 15.75 -15.28 -0.16
CA ALA A 98 15.13 -15.76 -1.40
C ALA A 98 13.80 -15.02 -1.65
N LYS A 99 13.73 -14.28 -2.75
CA LYS A 99 12.49 -13.64 -3.23
C LYS A 99 11.45 -14.68 -3.64
N CYS A 100 10.21 -14.45 -3.20
CA CYS A 100 9.04 -15.18 -3.63
C CYS A 100 8.75 -14.95 -5.12
N GLY A 101 8.14 -15.94 -5.79
CA GLY A 101 7.84 -15.88 -7.23
C GLY A 101 8.99 -16.28 -8.18
N ASN A 102 10.24 -16.34 -7.70
CA ASN A 102 11.40 -16.68 -8.55
C ASN A 102 11.59 -18.18 -8.80
N MET A 103 11.06 -19.04 -7.92
CA MET A 103 11.20 -20.48 -8.03
C MET A 103 10.36 -21.03 -9.20
N SER A 104 10.80 -22.09 -9.89
CA SER A 104 9.95 -22.74 -10.89
C SER A 104 8.73 -23.41 -10.23
N ILE A 105 7.60 -23.49 -10.94
CA ILE A 105 6.37 -24.09 -10.40
C ILE A 105 6.56 -25.56 -10.02
N LYS A 106 7.47 -26.28 -10.72
CA LYS A 106 7.82 -27.68 -10.42
C LYS A 106 8.46 -27.80 -9.05
N VAL A 107 9.53 -27.03 -8.80
CA VAL A 107 10.24 -27.05 -7.51
C VAL A 107 9.31 -26.61 -6.38
N LEU A 108 8.45 -25.62 -6.65
CA LEU A 108 7.47 -25.17 -5.66
C LEU A 108 6.45 -26.25 -5.31
N LYS A 109 5.91 -26.95 -6.32
CA LYS A 109 5.01 -28.09 -6.15
C LYS A 109 5.67 -29.21 -5.33
N ASP A 110 6.94 -29.50 -5.60
CA ASP A 110 7.68 -30.53 -4.86
C ASP A 110 7.82 -30.16 -3.38
N LYS A 111 8.16 -28.90 -3.08
CA LYS A 111 8.29 -28.39 -1.70
C LYS A 111 7.00 -28.45 -0.88
N ILE A 112 5.84 -28.27 -1.52
CA ILE A 112 4.53 -28.24 -0.84
C ILE A 112 3.75 -29.55 -0.96
N SER A 113 4.29 -30.54 -1.69
CA SER A 113 3.60 -31.78 -2.04
C SER A 113 3.06 -32.52 -0.82
N ALA A 114 3.85 -32.61 0.26
CA ALA A 114 3.46 -33.25 1.51
C ALA A 114 2.21 -32.61 2.16
N GLN A 115 1.95 -31.32 1.94
CA GLN A 115 0.77 -30.65 2.48
C GLN A 115 -0.46 -30.93 1.63
N PHE A 116 -0.30 -30.91 0.30
CA PHE A 116 -1.38 -31.17 -0.64
C PHE A 116 -1.73 -32.66 -0.79
N ASN A 117 -0.85 -33.57 -0.38
CA ASN A 117 -1.11 -35.02 -0.41
C ASN A 117 -1.70 -35.57 0.90
N ASN A 118 -1.79 -34.75 1.94
CA ASN A 118 -2.41 -35.15 3.19
C ASN A 118 -3.95 -35.16 3.04
N ASN A 119 -4.53 -36.35 2.93
CA ASN A 119 -5.96 -36.55 2.70
C ASN A 119 -6.83 -36.44 3.97
N ASP A 120 -6.19 -36.40 5.14
CA ASP A 120 -6.89 -36.26 6.43
C ASP A 120 -7.22 -34.80 6.76
N LEU A 121 -6.77 -33.86 5.92
CA LEU A 121 -7.06 -32.44 6.04
C LEU A 121 -8.48 -32.12 5.59
N LYS A 122 -9.37 -31.93 6.56
CA LYS A 122 -10.76 -31.50 6.32
C LYS A 122 -11.14 -30.35 7.25
N LEU A 123 -11.95 -29.44 6.73
CA LEU A 123 -12.64 -28.46 7.56
C LEU A 123 -13.82 -29.13 8.26
N SER A 124 -14.08 -28.72 9.50
CA SER A 124 -15.33 -29.05 10.18
C SER A 124 -16.50 -28.35 9.49
N HIS A 125 -17.73 -28.79 9.76
CA HIS A 125 -18.94 -28.13 9.24
C HIS A 125 -18.98 -26.63 9.58
N ASN A 126 -18.70 -26.28 10.84
CA ASN A 126 -18.59 -24.87 11.26
C ASN A 126 -17.46 -24.13 10.53
N GLY A 127 -16.35 -24.82 10.22
CA GLY A 127 -15.29 -24.29 9.39
C GLY A 127 -15.80 -23.93 7.99
N ILE A 128 -16.50 -24.85 7.32
CA ILE A 128 -17.09 -24.59 6.00
C ILE A 128 -18.05 -23.40 6.05
N MET A 129 -18.96 -23.37 7.02
CA MET A 129 -19.91 -22.25 7.19
C MET A 129 -19.20 -20.90 7.39
N ARG A 130 -18.11 -20.87 8.17
CA ARG A 130 -17.32 -19.64 8.38
C ARG A 130 -16.73 -19.09 7.08
N PHE A 131 -16.42 -19.96 6.12
CA PHE A 131 -15.83 -19.59 4.83
C PHE A 131 -16.83 -19.58 3.67
N ASP A 132 -18.15 -19.67 3.90
CA ASP A 132 -19.17 -19.70 2.83
C ASP A 132 -19.07 -18.50 1.86
N GLY A 133 -18.66 -17.33 2.37
CA GLY A 133 -18.47 -16.13 1.53
C GLY A 133 -17.28 -16.22 0.57
N VAL A 134 -16.29 -17.09 0.83
CA VAL A 134 -15.06 -17.19 0.03
C VAL A 134 -14.91 -18.54 -0.66
N LEU A 135 -15.62 -19.56 -0.22
CA LEU A 135 -15.68 -20.83 -0.92
C LEU A 135 -16.52 -20.67 -2.19
N PRO A 136 -16.15 -21.36 -3.29
CA PRO A 136 -17.00 -21.37 -4.46
C PRO A 136 -18.29 -22.16 -4.24
N PRO A 137 -19.25 -22.08 -5.16
CA PRO A 137 -20.45 -22.92 -5.12
C PRO A 137 -20.11 -24.41 -5.01
N HIS A 138 -20.98 -25.19 -4.34
CA HIS A 138 -20.74 -26.61 -4.06
C HIS A 138 -20.54 -27.47 -5.31
N ASP A 139 -21.15 -27.07 -6.42
CA ASP A 139 -21.09 -27.72 -7.74
C ASP A 139 -19.88 -27.26 -8.58
N HIS A 140 -19.13 -26.25 -8.13
CA HIS A 140 -17.94 -25.77 -8.82
C HIS A 140 -16.79 -26.80 -8.77
N GLU A 141 -16.12 -27.04 -9.90
CA GLU A 141 -15.05 -28.06 -10.03
C GLU A 141 -13.94 -27.94 -8.97
N ASN A 142 -13.60 -26.71 -8.58
CA ASN A 142 -12.55 -26.43 -7.59
C ASN A 142 -13.05 -26.35 -6.14
N TYR A 143 -14.30 -26.71 -5.83
CA TYR A 143 -14.86 -26.61 -4.46
C TYR A 143 -14.06 -27.46 -3.44
N GLY A 144 -13.84 -28.74 -3.76
CA GLY A 144 -13.06 -29.62 -2.89
C GLY A 144 -11.61 -29.15 -2.70
N LEU A 145 -11.02 -28.58 -3.76
CA LEU A 145 -9.69 -27.99 -3.70
C LEU A 145 -9.66 -26.73 -2.81
N ALA A 146 -10.67 -25.86 -2.92
CA ALA A 146 -10.78 -24.67 -2.09
C ALA A 146 -10.83 -25.02 -0.59
N ILE A 147 -11.68 -25.98 -0.20
CA ILE A 147 -11.74 -26.50 1.18
C ILE A 147 -10.36 -26.99 1.64
N LYS A 148 -9.69 -27.78 0.78
CA LYS A 148 -8.37 -28.35 1.10
C LYS A 148 -7.33 -27.26 1.31
N ILE A 149 -7.29 -26.24 0.45
CA ILE A 149 -6.39 -25.09 0.59
C ILE A 149 -6.63 -24.37 1.91
N VAL A 150 -7.89 -24.07 2.26
CA VAL A 150 -8.21 -23.39 3.53
C VAL A 150 -7.77 -24.24 4.72
N ALA A 151 -8.01 -25.55 4.70
CA ALA A 151 -7.56 -26.45 5.75
C ALA A 151 -6.03 -26.49 5.90
N ILE A 152 -5.29 -26.50 4.78
CA ILE A 152 -3.82 -26.45 4.75
C ILE A 152 -3.32 -25.14 5.39
N ILE A 153 -3.88 -24.00 5.00
CA ILE A 153 -3.50 -22.68 5.54
C ILE A 153 -3.69 -22.66 7.05
N ILE A 154 -4.89 -23.04 7.53
CA ILE A 154 -5.23 -23.04 8.96
C ILE A 154 -4.31 -23.97 9.74
N LYS A 155 -4.11 -25.20 9.28
CA LYS A 155 -3.23 -26.16 9.98
C LYS A 155 -1.79 -25.67 10.04
N THR A 156 -1.30 -25.08 8.95
CA THR A 156 0.07 -24.56 8.90
C THR A 156 0.25 -23.43 9.91
N ILE A 157 -0.69 -22.49 9.99
CA ILE A 157 -0.67 -21.42 11.00
C ILE A 157 -0.72 -22.00 12.41
N LYS A 158 -1.71 -22.85 12.70
CA LYS A 158 -1.90 -23.46 14.03
C LYS A 158 -0.71 -24.30 14.49
N SER A 159 0.07 -24.85 13.56
CA SER A 159 1.29 -25.59 13.91
C SER A 159 2.35 -24.74 14.61
N THR A 160 2.19 -23.41 14.61
CA THR A 160 3.07 -22.50 15.36
C THR A 160 2.62 -22.23 16.79
N ASP A 161 1.37 -22.54 17.16
CA ASP A 161 0.79 -22.11 18.44
C ASP A 161 1.62 -22.62 19.65
N ASP A 162 2.10 -23.86 19.59
CA ASP A 162 2.88 -24.50 20.66
C ASP A 162 4.41 -24.29 20.55
N ILE A 163 4.89 -23.52 19.57
CA ILE A 163 6.32 -23.27 19.34
C ILE A 163 6.76 -22.01 20.08
N SER A 164 7.85 -22.08 20.85
CA SER A 164 8.42 -20.90 21.52
C SER A 164 8.96 -19.89 20.49
N VAL A 165 8.87 -18.60 20.82
CA VAL A 165 9.49 -17.52 20.02
C VAL A 165 11.01 -17.67 19.96
N ASP A 166 11.62 -18.30 20.96
CA ASP A 166 13.06 -18.60 20.98
C ASP A 166 13.48 -19.59 19.89
N ASP A 167 12.56 -20.45 19.42
CA ASP A 167 12.76 -21.29 18.25
C ASP A 167 12.36 -20.55 16.95
N GLY A 168 13.00 -19.41 16.75
CA GLY A 168 12.74 -18.54 15.61
C GLY A 168 12.99 -19.19 14.26
N ASN A 169 13.93 -20.14 14.18
CA ASN A 169 14.23 -20.86 12.93
C ASN A 169 13.05 -21.72 12.47
N THR A 170 12.46 -22.50 13.38
CA THR A 170 11.27 -23.31 13.04
C THR A 170 10.09 -22.42 12.64
N LEU A 171 9.89 -21.30 13.32
CA LEU A 171 8.85 -20.33 12.97
C LEU A 171 9.08 -19.72 11.59
N VAL A 172 10.31 -19.34 11.24
CA VAL A 172 10.69 -18.85 9.92
C VAL A 172 10.43 -19.90 8.83
N ASP A 173 10.76 -21.17 9.09
CA ASP A 173 10.54 -22.26 8.14
C ASP A 173 9.05 -22.49 7.89
N ILE A 174 8.22 -22.48 8.94
CA ILE A 174 6.76 -22.59 8.80
C ILE A 174 6.18 -21.40 8.03
N ALA A 175 6.64 -20.18 8.33
CA ALA A 175 6.18 -18.97 7.65
C ALA A 175 6.53 -19.01 6.14
N ASN A 176 7.76 -19.40 5.80
CA ASN A 176 8.19 -19.55 4.40
C ASN A 176 7.47 -20.71 3.70
N LYS A 177 7.17 -21.80 4.40
CA LYS A 177 6.37 -22.90 3.86
C LYS A 177 4.95 -22.46 3.53
N LEU A 178 4.31 -21.68 4.39
CA LEU A 178 3.01 -21.07 4.11
C LEU A 178 3.11 -20.11 2.91
N ARG A 179 4.17 -19.30 2.84
CA ARG A 179 4.45 -18.44 1.68
C ARG A 179 4.58 -19.22 0.37
N HIS A 180 5.26 -20.36 0.38
CA HIS A 180 5.35 -21.24 -0.80
C HIS A 180 3.99 -21.80 -1.23
N ILE A 181 3.12 -22.18 -0.27
CA ILE A 181 1.76 -22.63 -0.57
C ILE A 181 0.98 -21.52 -1.27
N ILE A 182 1.05 -20.30 -0.76
CA ILE A 182 0.39 -19.11 -1.34
C ILE A 182 0.93 -18.80 -2.74
N ASP A 183 2.26 -18.78 -2.92
CA ASP A 183 2.88 -18.54 -4.25
C ASP A 183 2.44 -19.59 -5.28
N TYR A 184 2.35 -20.85 -4.86
CA TYR A 184 1.92 -21.92 -5.75
C TYR A 184 0.50 -21.69 -6.24
N ILE A 185 -0.42 -21.41 -5.31
CA ILE A 185 -1.81 -21.17 -5.64
C ILE A 185 -1.90 -19.97 -6.59
N LEU A 186 -1.23 -18.85 -6.29
CA LEU A 186 -1.26 -17.63 -7.11
C LEU A 186 -0.76 -17.81 -8.55
N ARG A 187 0.08 -18.81 -8.80
CA ARG A 187 0.69 -19.11 -10.11
C ARG A 187 0.02 -20.25 -10.87
N THR A 188 -0.90 -20.96 -10.22
CA THR A 188 -1.75 -21.96 -10.89
C THR A 188 -2.88 -21.28 -11.66
N LYS A 189 -3.50 -22.03 -12.58
CA LYS A 189 -4.66 -21.58 -13.35
C LYS A 189 -5.99 -21.80 -12.63
N TYR A 190 -5.97 -22.14 -11.34
CA TYR A 190 -7.19 -22.33 -10.57
C TYR A 190 -8.03 -21.06 -10.55
N LYS A 191 -9.33 -21.24 -10.73
CA LYS A 191 -10.33 -20.18 -10.63
C LYS A 191 -11.29 -20.52 -9.51
N PHE A 192 -11.63 -19.51 -8.73
CA PHE A 192 -12.55 -19.63 -7.60
C PHE A 192 -13.58 -18.52 -7.75
N GLU A 193 -14.82 -18.89 -8.07
CA GLU A 193 -15.94 -17.96 -8.05
C GLU A 193 -16.36 -17.73 -6.61
N THR A 194 -16.18 -16.53 -6.05
CA THR A 194 -16.43 -16.27 -4.61
C THR A 194 -17.46 -15.17 -4.42
N LYS A 195 -18.22 -15.19 -3.32
CA LYS A 195 -19.11 -14.08 -2.95
C LYS A 195 -18.32 -12.86 -2.44
N PHE A 196 -17.12 -13.09 -1.90
CA PHE A 196 -16.20 -12.08 -1.38
C PHE A 196 -15.76 -11.09 -2.47
N TYR A 197 -15.49 -11.59 -3.67
CA TYR A 197 -15.21 -10.76 -4.84
C TYR A 197 -15.93 -11.34 -6.05
N ASN A 198 -17.17 -10.91 -6.27
CA ASN A 198 -18.08 -11.47 -7.26
C ASN A 198 -17.77 -11.07 -8.72
N SER A 199 -16.97 -10.03 -8.93
CA SER A 199 -16.67 -9.48 -10.26
C SER A 199 -15.45 -10.11 -10.94
N ASP A 200 -14.70 -10.96 -10.23
CA ASP A 200 -13.49 -11.60 -10.76
C ASP A 200 -13.21 -12.91 -10.03
N ASN A 201 -12.75 -13.93 -10.75
CA ASN A 201 -12.51 -15.28 -10.22
C ASN A 201 -11.03 -15.66 -10.09
N ASP A 202 -10.15 -14.65 -10.10
CA ASP A 202 -8.72 -14.81 -9.86
C ASP A 202 -8.46 -15.39 -8.46
N ASN A 203 -7.51 -16.31 -8.39
CA ASN A 203 -7.12 -16.97 -7.13
C ASN A 203 -6.59 -16.00 -6.06
N ALA A 204 -6.14 -14.79 -6.43
CA ALA A 204 -5.77 -13.76 -5.47
C ALA A 204 -6.93 -13.34 -4.57
N TRP A 205 -8.14 -13.20 -5.13
CA TRP A 205 -9.32 -12.78 -4.37
C TRP A 205 -9.78 -13.84 -3.37
N PHE A 206 -9.70 -15.11 -3.79
CA PHE A 206 -9.93 -16.23 -2.89
C PHE A 206 -8.98 -16.19 -1.70
N LEU A 207 -7.67 -16.03 -1.93
CA LEU A 207 -6.68 -15.98 -0.85
C LEU A 207 -6.86 -14.77 0.06
N TRP A 208 -7.15 -13.59 -0.49
CA TRP A 208 -7.51 -12.41 0.29
C TRP A 208 -8.69 -12.70 1.21
N GLY A 209 -9.78 -13.25 0.66
CA GLY A 209 -10.95 -13.60 1.43
C GLY A 209 -10.64 -14.57 2.56
N VAL A 210 -9.80 -15.58 2.32
CA VAL A 210 -9.37 -16.52 3.37
C VAL A 210 -8.64 -15.80 4.50
N PHE A 211 -7.66 -14.96 4.20
CA PHE A 211 -6.92 -14.21 5.23
C PHE A 211 -7.80 -13.19 5.96
N CYS A 212 -8.68 -12.47 5.27
CA CYS A 212 -9.63 -11.53 5.89
C CYS A 212 -10.66 -12.21 6.80
N ILE A 213 -11.08 -13.45 6.49
CA ILE A 213 -11.96 -14.22 7.39
C ILE A 213 -11.19 -14.76 8.59
N LEU A 214 -9.94 -15.17 8.41
CA LEU A 214 -9.08 -15.64 9.49
C LEU A 214 -8.73 -14.53 10.47
N TYR A 215 -8.40 -13.35 9.95
CA TYR A 215 -7.91 -12.21 10.71
C TYR A 215 -8.80 -10.99 10.49
N LYS A 216 -9.35 -10.48 11.59
CA LYS A 216 -10.06 -9.18 11.62
C LYS A 216 -9.14 -8.01 12.01
N GLY A 217 -7.83 -8.23 12.03
CA GLY A 217 -6.85 -7.23 12.48
C GLY A 217 -6.61 -6.14 11.45
N ASP A 218 -6.34 -4.93 11.94
CA ASP A 218 -6.15 -3.73 11.11
C ASP A 218 -5.09 -3.94 10.02
N ILE A 219 -4.02 -4.68 10.32
CA ILE A 219 -2.95 -4.89 9.36
C ILE A 219 -3.37 -5.68 8.10
N PHE A 220 -4.25 -6.67 8.23
CA PHE A 220 -4.75 -7.41 7.06
C PHE A 220 -5.68 -6.53 6.22
N ASN A 221 -6.45 -5.67 6.88
CA ASN A 221 -7.28 -4.67 6.20
C ASN A 221 -6.43 -3.63 5.48
N ASP A 222 -5.35 -3.15 6.11
CA ASP A 222 -4.42 -2.20 5.50
C ASP A 222 -3.72 -2.81 4.28
N ALA A 223 -3.23 -4.04 4.40
CA ALA A 223 -2.62 -4.75 3.27
C ALA A 223 -3.61 -4.97 2.12
N PHE A 224 -4.85 -5.39 2.43
CA PHE A 224 -5.90 -5.57 1.43
C PHE A 224 -6.26 -4.25 0.75
N TRP A 225 -6.40 -3.18 1.53
CA TRP A 225 -6.69 -1.84 1.03
C TRP A 225 -5.62 -1.35 0.06
N LEU A 226 -4.33 -1.47 0.43
CA LEU A 226 -3.21 -1.09 -0.44
C LEU A 226 -3.17 -1.92 -1.71
N TYR A 227 -3.46 -3.22 -1.63
CA TYR A 227 -3.57 -4.06 -2.81
C TYR A 227 -4.69 -3.59 -3.74
N ASN A 228 -5.84 -3.22 -3.17
CA ASN A 228 -7.05 -2.87 -3.90
C ASN A 228 -7.13 -1.40 -4.35
N TYR A 229 -6.23 -0.52 -3.88
CA TYR A 229 -6.23 0.91 -4.18
C TYR A 229 -6.20 1.17 -5.70
N GLU A 230 -7.29 1.70 -6.26
CA GLU A 230 -7.47 1.89 -7.72
C GLU A 230 -7.16 0.64 -8.56
N TYR A 231 -7.52 -0.54 -8.05
CA TYR A 231 -7.12 -1.80 -8.67
C TYR A 231 -7.60 -1.94 -10.11
N LYS A 232 -6.66 -2.35 -10.97
CA LYS A 232 -6.90 -2.78 -12.35
C LYS A 232 -6.18 -4.11 -12.54
N LYS A 233 -6.70 -5.03 -13.36
CA LYS A 233 -6.09 -6.35 -13.59
C LYS A 233 -4.59 -6.30 -13.94
N LYS A 234 -4.15 -5.25 -14.65
CA LYS A 234 -2.72 -5.01 -14.97
C LYS A 234 -1.82 -4.83 -13.73
N TYR A 235 -2.36 -4.40 -12.59
CA TYR A 235 -1.61 -4.20 -11.35
C TYR A 235 -1.41 -5.48 -10.55
N ARG A 236 -2.16 -6.56 -10.84
CA ARG A 236 -2.03 -7.84 -10.15
C ARG A 236 -0.57 -8.28 -10.02
N ALA A 237 0.16 -8.31 -11.14
CA ALA A 237 1.55 -8.76 -11.18
C ALA A 237 2.50 -7.86 -10.39
N LYS A 238 2.27 -6.54 -10.41
CA LYS A 238 3.08 -5.57 -9.65
C LYS A 238 2.81 -5.63 -8.14
N ARG A 239 1.57 -5.98 -7.73
CA ARG A 239 1.11 -5.93 -6.33
C ARG A 239 1.05 -7.28 -5.62
N VAL A 240 1.30 -8.39 -6.32
CA VAL A 240 1.20 -9.75 -5.76
C VAL A 240 2.07 -9.97 -4.53
N GLY A 241 3.19 -9.24 -4.42
CA GLY A 241 4.06 -9.35 -3.26
C GLY A 241 3.43 -8.90 -1.93
N ILE A 242 2.35 -8.11 -1.98
CA ILE A 242 1.54 -7.82 -0.78
C ILE A 242 0.84 -9.09 -0.30
N LEU A 243 0.35 -9.97 -1.18
CA LEU A 243 -0.20 -11.27 -0.76
C LEU A 243 0.89 -12.20 -0.22
N TRP A 244 2.10 -12.13 -0.76
CA TRP A 244 3.23 -12.95 -0.29
C TRP A 244 3.71 -12.57 1.12
N SER A 245 3.33 -11.40 1.64
CA SER A 245 3.61 -11.02 3.02
C SER A 245 2.58 -11.55 4.02
N LEU A 246 1.32 -11.81 3.60
CA LEU A 246 0.24 -12.28 4.50
C LEU A 246 0.59 -13.55 5.29
N PRO A 247 1.25 -14.57 4.70
CA PRO A 247 1.75 -15.73 5.44
C PRO A 247 2.64 -15.36 6.62
N ILE A 248 3.54 -14.39 6.43
CA ILE A 248 4.46 -13.96 7.48
C ILE A 248 3.73 -13.12 8.52
N ILE A 249 2.84 -12.22 8.10
CA ILE A 249 1.99 -11.43 9.00
C ILE A 249 1.13 -12.36 9.86
N SER A 250 0.65 -13.47 9.29
CA SER A 250 -0.16 -14.47 10.00
C SER A 250 0.62 -15.13 11.13
N ILE A 251 1.86 -15.58 10.87
CA ILE A 251 2.71 -16.16 11.92
C ILE A 251 3.10 -15.09 12.96
N TYR A 252 3.44 -13.88 12.51
CA TYR A 252 3.74 -12.75 13.39
C TYR A 252 2.58 -12.39 14.32
N THR A 253 1.34 -12.47 13.84
CA THR A 253 0.13 -12.22 14.64
C THR A 253 0.01 -13.20 15.81
N HIS A 254 0.50 -14.43 15.66
CA HIS A 254 0.52 -15.46 16.71
C HIS A 254 1.78 -15.39 17.60
N LYS A 255 2.86 -14.75 17.10
CA LYS A 255 4.20 -14.75 17.71
C LYS A 255 4.85 -13.36 17.62
N SER A 256 4.17 -12.33 18.12
CA SER A 256 4.57 -10.93 17.95
C SER A 256 5.98 -10.62 18.43
N ASP A 257 6.45 -11.30 19.47
CA ASP A 257 7.75 -11.03 20.10
C ASP A 257 8.95 -11.42 19.22
N ILE A 258 8.73 -12.16 18.13
CA ILE A 258 9.80 -12.56 17.20
C ILE A 258 10.35 -11.37 16.40
N SER A 259 9.56 -10.30 16.23
CA SER A 259 9.93 -9.15 15.42
C SER A 259 9.84 -7.87 16.26
N LYS A 260 11.00 -7.29 16.57
CA LYS A 260 11.15 -6.19 17.54
C LYS A 260 10.95 -4.78 16.96
N GLY A 261 10.34 -4.65 15.78
CA GLY A 261 10.13 -3.35 15.13
C GLY A 261 11.42 -2.71 14.61
N TRP A 262 11.46 -1.38 14.68
CA TRP A 262 12.61 -0.56 14.31
C TRP A 262 13.65 -0.58 15.43
N ASN A 263 14.90 -0.91 15.10
CA ASN A 263 15.98 -0.82 16.08
C ASN A 263 16.39 0.64 16.33
N THR A 264 17.21 0.87 17.35
CA THR A 264 17.64 2.23 17.75
C THR A 264 18.28 3.03 16.61
N LYS A 265 19.11 2.40 15.77
CA LYS A 265 19.78 3.09 14.66
C LYS A 265 18.80 3.46 13.57
N GLU A 266 17.91 2.54 13.21
CA GLU A 266 16.86 2.78 12.21
C GLU A 266 15.90 3.88 12.68
N ALA A 267 15.47 3.82 13.94
CA ALA A 267 14.62 4.84 14.55
C ALA A 267 15.29 6.22 14.58
N MET A 268 16.60 6.29 14.86
CA MET A 268 17.37 7.54 14.80
C MET A 268 17.39 8.13 13.38
N VAL A 269 17.56 7.30 12.35
CA VAL A 269 17.52 7.77 10.95
C VAL A 269 16.14 8.32 10.60
N ILE A 270 15.08 7.59 10.96
CA ILE A 270 13.69 8.01 10.72
C ILE A 270 13.40 9.34 11.42
N ALA A 271 13.74 9.45 12.70
CA ALA A 271 13.55 10.67 13.49
C ALA A 271 14.36 11.84 12.92
N LYS A 272 15.58 11.59 12.44
CA LYS A 272 16.39 12.66 11.84
C LYS A 272 15.80 13.17 10.54
N ILE A 273 15.29 12.29 9.68
CA ILE A 273 14.60 12.69 8.45
C ILE A 273 13.34 13.49 8.78
N GLU A 274 12.59 13.06 9.79
CA GLU A 274 11.41 13.79 10.26
C GLU A 274 11.77 15.23 10.68
N GLU A 275 12.81 15.38 11.50
CA GLU A 275 13.31 16.67 12.00
C GLU A 275 13.73 17.63 10.88
N ILE A 276 14.45 17.14 9.86
CA ILE A 276 15.03 18.00 8.81
C ILE A 276 14.14 18.14 7.57
N SER A 277 13.01 17.43 7.52
CA SER A 277 12.17 17.26 6.32
C SER A 277 11.81 18.58 5.63
N ILE A 278 11.36 19.59 6.38
CA ILE A 278 10.94 20.89 5.84
C ILE A 278 12.14 21.71 5.33
N HIS A 279 13.25 21.69 6.06
CA HIS A 279 14.48 22.34 5.59
C HIS A 279 14.95 21.71 4.28
N LEU A 280 15.00 20.38 4.24
CA LEU A 280 15.41 19.61 3.07
C LEU A 280 14.50 19.90 1.87
N TYR A 281 13.19 19.90 2.06
CA TYR A 281 12.25 20.28 1.00
C TYR A 281 12.52 21.66 0.42
N ASN A 282 12.75 22.67 1.27
CA ASN A 282 13.02 24.03 0.80
C ASN A 282 14.33 24.13 0.01
N GLU A 283 15.38 23.42 0.44
CA GLU A 283 16.64 23.35 -0.29
C GLU A 283 16.47 22.68 -1.65
N LEU A 284 15.80 21.52 -1.68
CA LEU A 284 15.53 20.78 -2.90
C LEU A 284 14.66 21.58 -3.86
N ARG A 285 13.63 22.25 -3.36
CA ARG A 285 12.77 23.14 -4.15
C ARG A 285 13.58 24.23 -4.84
N ARG A 286 14.47 24.93 -4.13
CA ARG A 286 15.35 25.96 -4.73
C ARG A 286 16.24 25.36 -5.81
N LYS A 287 16.84 24.20 -5.54
CA LYS A 287 17.68 23.48 -6.50
C LYS A 287 16.89 23.10 -7.76
N ILE A 288 15.68 22.57 -7.61
CA ILE A 288 14.80 22.16 -8.72
C ILE A 288 14.41 23.37 -9.59
N ILE A 289 14.10 24.51 -8.97
CA ILE A 289 13.78 25.75 -9.70
C ILE A 289 14.99 26.19 -10.53
N ASN A 290 16.19 26.20 -9.94
CA ASN A 290 17.41 26.58 -10.63
C ASN A 290 17.78 25.63 -11.77
N GLU A 291 17.47 24.33 -11.64
CA GLU A 291 17.68 23.31 -12.68
C GLU A 291 16.63 23.37 -13.81
N ASN A 292 15.49 24.05 -13.61
CA ASN A 292 14.37 24.07 -14.55
C ASN A 292 13.79 25.50 -14.73
N PRO A 293 14.61 26.52 -15.05
CA PRO A 293 14.16 27.91 -15.11
C PRO A 293 12.98 28.09 -16.08
N ASP A 294 13.01 27.43 -17.23
CA ASP A 294 11.99 27.51 -18.29
C ASP A 294 10.58 27.08 -17.84
N LYS A 295 10.47 26.25 -16.79
CA LYS A 295 9.17 25.83 -16.22
C LYS A 295 8.61 26.83 -15.21
N PHE A 296 9.44 27.74 -14.71
CA PHE A 296 9.11 28.68 -13.64
C PHE A 296 9.26 30.15 -14.05
N GLU A 297 9.79 30.43 -15.24
CA GLU A 297 9.66 31.73 -15.87
C GLU A 297 8.17 32.02 -16.10
N LYS A 298 7.66 33.07 -15.46
CA LYS A 298 6.34 33.62 -15.78
C LYS A 298 6.31 33.86 -17.28
N LYS A 299 5.38 33.21 -18.00
CA LYS A 299 5.01 33.63 -19.35
C LYS A 299 4.97 35.16 -19.33
N SER A 300 5.83 35.77 -20.15
CA SER A 300 5.78 37.22 -20.38
C SER A 300 4.33 37.58 -20.60
N LYS A 301 3.86 38.61 -19.86
CA LYS A 301 2.50 39.12 -19.97
C LYS A 301 2.09 39.12 -21.45
N GLU A 302 1.17 38.23 -21.83
CA GLU A 302 0.47 38.41 -23.10
C GLU A 302 -0.13 39.82 -23.06
N PRO A 303 -0.03 40.58 -24.16
CA PRO A 303 -0.47 41.97 -24.17
C PRO A 303 -1.92 42.02 -23.69
N ASP A 304 -2.19 42.90 -22.71
CA ASP A 304 -3.52 43.12 -22.12
C ASP A 304 -4.58 43.12 -23.23
N ASP A 305 -5.32 42.02 -23.34
CA ASP A 305 -6.45 41.94 -24.24
C ASP A 305 -7.55 42.81 -23.61
N LYS A 306 -7.60 44.05 -24.08
CA LYS A 306 -8.28 45.18 -23.44
C LYS A 306 -9.81 45.05 -23.37
N TYR A 307 -10.39 43.90 -23.72
CA TYR A 307 -11.82 43.68 -23.81
C TYR A 307 -12.27 42.25 -23.47
N ASP A 308 -11.69 41.58 -22.47
CA ASP A 308 -12.36 40.43 -21.87
C ASP A 308 -13.49 40.88 -20.92
N GLY A 309 -14.68 41.05 -21.49
CA GLY A 309 -15.88 41.44 -20.76
C GLY A 309 -16.29 40.47 -19.65
N LEU A 310 -15.90 39.19 -19.73
CA LEU A 310 -16.18 38.21 -18.67
C LEU A 310 -15.31 38.47 -17.44
N LYS A 311 -14.02 38.80 -17.64
CA LYS A 311 -13.11 39.15 -16.55
C LYS A 311 -13.50 40.46 -15.88
N TYR A 312 -14.00 41.44 -16.65
CA TYR A 312 -14.55 42.68 -16.12
C TYR A 312 -15.78 42.43 -15.24
N ILE A 313 -16.73 41.61 -15.70
CA ILE A 313 -17.94 41.28 -14.92
C ILE A 313 -17.59 40.49 -13.66
N LEU A 314 -16.67 39.51 -13.74
CA LEU A 314 -16.26 38.70 -12.58
C LEU A 314 -15.48 39.49 -11.51
N SER A 315 -14.83 40.59 -11.89
CA SER A 315 -14.11 41.47 -10.97
C SER A 315 -14.92 42.72 -10.57
N TYR A 316 -16.12 42.88 -11.12
CA TYR A 316 -16.98 44.03 -10.83
C TYR A 316 -17.64 43.86 -9.47
N VAL A 317 -17.16 44.62 -8.48
CA VAL A 317 -17.84 44.78 -7.20
C VAL A 317 -18.69 46.06 -7.27
N PRO A 318 -20.03 45.97 -7.28
CA PRO A 318 -20.87 47.15 -7.34
C PRO A 318 -20.74 47.96 -6.04
N VAL A 319 -20.45 49.25 -6.17
CA VAL A 319 -20.45 50.17 -5.04
C VAL A 319 -21.89 50.57 -4.76
N ILE A 320 -22.47 50.02 -3.69
CA ILE A 320 -23.75 50.49 -3.15
C ILE A 320 -23.46 51.80 -2.41
N SER A 321 -23.95 52.91 -2.95
CA SER A 321 -23.95 54.19 -2.25
C SER A 321 -24.93 54.11 -1.07
N ASN A 322 -24.45 53.70 0.11
CA ASN A 322 -25.23 53.85 1.33
C ASN A 322 -25.07 55.28 1.87
N GLY A 323 -25.93 56.18 1.38
CA GLY A 323 -26.34 57.34 2.16
C GLY A 323 -27.40 56.90 3.18
N GLY A 324 -27.02 56.83 4.46
CA GLY A 324 -27.90 57.15 5.58
C GLY A 324 -29.01 56.17 5.99
N SER A 325 -28.77 55.54 7.15
CA SER A 325 -29.71 55.29 8.26
C SER A 325 -30.88 54.32 8.10
N GLY A 326 -30.82 53.23 8.88
CA GLY A 326 -31.97 52.71 9.62
C GLY A 326 -32.21 51.19 9.57
N GLY A 327 -31.97 50.51 10.71
CA GLY A 327 -32.87 49.44 11.16
C GLY A 327 -32.50 47.97 10.86
N SER A 328 -31.78 47.36 11.79
CA SER A 328 -32.09 46.12 12.54
C SER A 328 -32.63 44.82 11.89
N TYR A 329 -32.07 43.72 12.41
CA TYR A 329 -32.54 42.32 12.52
C TYR A 329 -32.39 41.32 11.35
N GLY A 330 -31.53 40.32 11.57
CA GLY A 330 -31.97 38.91 11.63
C GLY A 330 -31.67 37.96 10.45
N GLY A 331 -30.68 37.08 10.62
CA GLY A 331 -30.76 35.60 10.50
C GLY A 331 -31.07 34.90 9.17
N TYR A 332 -30.19 33.93 8.81
CA TYR A 332 -30.40 32.65 8.07
C TYR A 332 -31.11 32.72 6.68
N SER A 333 -30.85 31.91 5.64
CA SER A 333 -30.18 30.63 5.42
C SER A 333 -30.27 30.30 3.93
N GLY A 334 -29.27 29.60 3.37
CA GLY A 334 -29.43 28.64 2.28
C GLY A 334 -29.87 29.20 0.91
N SER A 335 -29.65 28.53 -0.21
CA SER A 335 -28.98 27.27 -0.51
C SER A 335 -29.01 27.13 -2.03
N GLU A 336 -28.19 26.21 -2.54
CA GLU A 336 -28.27 25.63 -3.88
C GLU A 336 -27.68 26.46 -5.02
N THR A 337 -26.39 26.23 -5.29
CA THR A 337 -25.94 25.71 -6.59
C THR A 337 -24.45 25.36 -6.51
N THR A 338 -24.13 24.09 -6.25
CA THR A 338 -22.78 23.56 -6.49
C THR A 338 -22.84 22.06 -6.77
N ALA A 339 -23.20 21.74 -8.01
CA ALA A 339 -22.90 20.46 -8.61
C ALA A 339 -22.15 20.74 -9.92
N LYS A 340 -21.00 20.09 -10.08
CA LYS A 340 -19.99 20.22 -11.15
C LYS A 340 -18.93 21.30 -10.90
N PHE A 341 -17.86 20.91 -10.21
CA PHE A 341 -16.50 20.82 -10.76
C PHE A 341 -15.62 20.21 -9.66
N LYS A 342 -15.43 18.88 -9.70
CA LYS A 342 -14.41 18.21 -8.90
C LYS A 342 -13.08 18.36 -9.64
N GLU A 343 -12.42 19.47 -9.38
CA GLU A 343 -10.97 19.66 -9.53
C GLU A 343 -10.48 20.10 -8.15
N GLU A 344 -10.40 19.14 -7.22
CA GLU A 344 -9.76 19.37 -5.92
C GLU A 344 -8.26 19.19 -6.10
N ILE A 345 -7.57 20.31 -6.37
CA ILE A 345 -6.15 20.43 -6.11
C ILE A 345 -5.96 20.18 -4.61
N ARG A 346 -5.42 19.02 -4.23
CA ARG A 346 -4.97 18.75 -2.85
C ARG A 346 -3.98 19.85 -2.47
N HIS A 347 -4.38 20.69 -1.52
CA HIS A 347 -3.52 21.77 -1.04
C HIS A 347 -2.29 21.19 -0.31
N ILE A 348 -1.11 21.48 -0.83
CA ILE A 348 0.17 21.21 -0.15
C ILE A 348 0.26 22.12 1.08
N SER A 349 0.24 21.55 2.27
CA SER A 349 0.57 22.28 3.51
C SER A 349 2.05 22.08 3.85
N TYR A 350 2.76 23.19 4.09
CA TYR A 350 4.18 23.24 4.44
C TYR A 350 4.48 22.78 5.86
#